data_AF-A0A453LE24-F1
#
_entry.id   AF-A0A453LE24-F1
#
_cell.length_a   1.000
_cell.length_b   1.000
_cell.length_c   1.000
_cell.angle_alpha   90.00
_cell.angle_beta   90.00
_cell.angle_gamma   90.00
#
_symmetry.space_group_name_H-M   'P 1'
#
loop_
_entity.id
_entity.type
_entity.pdbx_description
1 polymer ?
#
loop_
_entity_poly.entity_id
_entity_poly.type
_entity_poly.pdbx_seq_one_letter_code
_entity_poly.pdbx_strand_id
1 'polypeptide(L)'
;MIYHAARLVGLLEAYAIYDPEIGYCQGMSDLLSPIIAVMEEDDAAFWCFVGFMRKARHNFRLDEVGIKRQLKIVSQIIKRKDSHLYRHLQKLQAEDCFFVYRMVVVLFRRELTFEQTVCLWEVMWADQAAIRAGIGRTTWGKIRLHAPPTDDLLLYAIAACVLQRRKLIIEKYSSMDEILRECNSMAGQLDVWRLLDDAHDLVVNLHDKI
;
A
#
# COMPACT_ATOMS: atom_id res chain seq x y z
N MET A 1 8.45 0.90 -26.06
CA MET A 1 7.04 0.74 -25.63
C MET A 1 6.39 -0.56 -26.11
N ILE A 2 6.43 -0.90 -27.42
CA ILE A 2 5.78 -2.14 -27.94
C ILE A 2 6.34 -3.41 -27.29
N TYR A 3 7.66 -3.55 -27.19
CA TYR A 3 8.30 -4.69 -26.50
C TYR A 3 7.90 -4.80 -25.03
N HIS A 4 7.81 -3.68 -24.31
CA HIS A 4 7.41 -3.67 -22.90
C HIS A 4 5.94 -4.10 -22.71
N ALA A 5 5.04 -3.67 -23.60
CA ALA A 5 3.64 -4.08 -23.55
C ALA A 5 3.46 -5.58 -23.84
N ALA A 6 4.19 -6.13 -24.82
CA ALA A 6 4.17 -7.55 -25.13
C ALA A 6 4.69 -8.41 -23.95
N ARG A 7 5.80 -8.01 -23.32
CA ARG A 7 6.34 -8.66 -22.11
C ARG A 7 5.31 -8.67 -20.98
N LEU A 8 4.68 -7.53 -20.72
CA LEU A 8 3.65 -7.41 -19.68
C LEU A 8 2.48 -8.37 -19.89
N VAL A 9 1.97 -8.47 -21.13
CA VAL A 9 0.87 -9.38 -21.48
C VAL A 9 1.27 -10.83 -21.24
N GLY A 10 2.40 -11.28 -21.80
CA GLY A 10 2.84 -12.67 -21.69
C GLY A 10 3.05 -13.12 -20.23
N LEU A 11 3.60 -12.23 -19.40
CA LEU A 11 3.82 -12.52 -17.97
C LEU A 11 2.52 -12.55 -17.16
N LEU A 12 1.55 -11.69 -17.47
CA LEU A 12 0.22 -11.73 -16.82
C LEU A 12 -0.59 -12.96 -17.24
N GLU A 13 -0.51 -13.37 -18.50
CA GLU A 13 -1.12 -14.60 -19.00
C GLU A 13 -0.50 -15.83 -18.30
N ALA A 14 0.83 -15.88 -18.21
CA ALA A 14 1.53 -16.92 -17.47
C ALA A 14 1.11 -16.95 -15.99
N TYR A 15 0.96 -15.78 -15.35
CA TYR A 15 0.51 -15.69 -13.96
C TYR A 15 -0.94 -16.19 -13.81
N ALA A 16 -1.84 -15.82 -14.73
CA ALA A 16 -3.23 -16.25 -14.68
C ALA A 16 -3.38 -17.78 -14.81
N ILE A 17 -2.47 -18.44 -15.53
CA ILE A 17 -2.37 -19.90 -15.59
C ILE A 17 -1.79 -20.46 -14.28
N TYR A 18 -0.80 -19.78 -13.68
CA TYR A 18 -0.14 -20.21 -12.45
C TYR A 18 -1.05 -20.15 -11.21
N ASP A 19 -1.84 -19.08 -11.03
CA ASP A 19 -2.79 -18.90 -9.92
C ASP A 19 -4.22 -18.73 -10.47
N PRO A 20 -4.89 -19.80 -10.93
CA PRO A 20 -6.21 -19.73 -11.57
C PRO A 20 -7.34 -19.34 -10.60
N GLU A 21 -7.13 -19.40 -9.27
CA GLU A 21 -8.10 -18.89 -8.29
C GLU A 21 -8.26 -17.37 -8.42
N ILE A 22 -7.17 -16.67 -8.74
CA ILE A 22 -7.16 -15.22 -8.94
C ILE A 22 -7.24 -14.86 -10.43
N GLY A 23 -6.53 -15.62 -11.28
CA GLY A 23 -6.39 -15.32 -12.70
C GLY A 23 -5.72 -13.97 -12.94
N TYR A 24 -6.30 -13.18 -13.85
CA TYR A 24 -5.96 -11.79 -14.07
C TYR A 24 -7.08 -10.88 -13.56
N CYS A 25 -6.71 -9.86 -12.80
CA CYS A 25 -7.59 -8.80 -12.34
C CYS A 25 -7.03 -7.43 -12.74
N GLN A 26 -7.93 -6.49 -13.05
CA GLN A 26 -7.53 -5.12 -13.34
C GLN A 26 -6.73 -4.53 -12.17
N GLY A 27 -5.58 -3.94 -12.47
CA GLY A 27 -4.62 -3.44 -11.48
C GLY A 27 -3.39 -4.31 -11.31
N MET A 28 -3.43 -5.59 -11.72
CA MET A 28 -2.23 -6.44 -11.70
C MET A 28 -1.14 -5.96 -12.68
N SER A 29 -1.54 -5.35 -13.80
CA SER A 29 -0.62 -4.68 -14.73
C SER A 29 0.09 -3.48 -14.09
N ASP A 30 -0.59 -2.73 -13.22
CA ASP A 30 0.00 -1.65 -12.44
C ASP A 30 1.10 -2.21 -11.51
N LEU A 31 0.88 -3.39 -10.94
CA LEU A 31 1.83 -4.07 -10.06
C LEU A 31 3.02 -4.68 -10.79
N LEU A 32 2.80 -5.30 -11.95
CA LEU A 32 3.86 -5.95 -12.71
C LEU A 32 4.75 -4.93 -13.46
N SER A 33 4.18 -3.80 -13.91
CA SER A 33 4.91 -2.83 -14.73
C SER A 33 6.22 -2.33 -14.11
N PRO A 34 6.31 -2.02 -12.80
CA PRO A 34 7.58 -1.66 -12.18
C PRO A 34 8.61 -2.79 -12.17
N ILE A 35 8.16 -4.03 -12.00
CA ILE A 35 9.04 -5.19 -11.94
C ILE A 35 9.70 -5.42 -13.30
N ILE A 36 8.93 -5.42 -14.39
CA ILE A 36 9.48 -5.67 -15.74
C ILE A 36 10.33 -4.52 -16.28
N ALA A 37 10.20 -3.34 -15.68
CA ALA A 37 11.05 -2.19 -15.98
C ALA A 37 12.42 -2.28 -15.28
N VAL A 38 12.49 -2.95 -14.13
CA VAL A 38 13.75 -3.21 -13.40
C VAL A 38 14.39 -4.52 -13.83
N MET A 39 13.60 -5.53 -14.15
CA MET A 39 14.05 -6.88 -14.51
C MET A 39 14.11 -7.04 -16.04
N GLU A 40 15.31 -7.25 -16.55
CA GLU A 40 15.55 -7.45 -17.99
C GLU A 40 14.99 -8.81 -18.48
N GLU A 41 15.19 -9.86 -17.69
CA GLU A 41 14.80 -11.23 -18.03
C GLU A 41 13.37 -11.56 -17.59
N ASP A 42 12.61 -12.22 -18.46
CA ASP A 42 11.18 -12.51 -18.24
C ASP A 42 10.94 -13.59 -17.18
N ASP A 43 11.80 -14.60 -17.08
CA ASP A 43 11.70 -15.64 -16.05
C ASP A 43 11.95 -15.08 -14.65
N ALA A 44 12.96 -14.19 -14.52
CA ALA A 44 13.22 -13.47 -13.28
C ALA A 44 12.03 -12.55 -12.92
N ALA A 45 11.54 -11.76 -13.88
CA ALA A 45 10.39 -10.88 -13.67
C ALA A 45 9.13 -11.66 -13.26
N PHE A 46 8.88 -12.82 -13.88
CA PHE A 46 7.78 -13.72 -13.54
C PHE A 46 7.86 -14.17 -12.09
N TRP A 47 8.99 -14.73 -11.66
CA TRP A 47 9.14 -15.23 -10.29
C TRP A 47 9.15 -14.12 -9.24
N CYS A 48 9.67 -12.94 -9.58
CA CYS A 48 9.52 -11.75 -8.75
C CYS A 48 8.04 -11.37 -8.60
N PHE A 49 7.26 -11.38 -9.68
CA PHE A 49 5.83 -11.08 -9.63
C PHE A 49 5.04 -12.14 -8.86
N VAL A 50 5.32 -13.43 -9.06
CA VAL A 50 4.75 -14.52 -8.24
C VAL A 50 5.05 -14.29 -6.76
N GLY A 51 6.30 -13.97 -6.42
CA GLY A 51 6.72 -13.64 -5.06
C GLY A 51 5.95 -12.45 -4.48
N PHE A 52 5.78 -11.39 -5.27
CA PHE A 52 5.02 -10.19 -4.89
C PHE A 52 3.54 -10.51 -4.64
N MET A 53 2.94 -11.31 -5.53
CA MET A 53 1.54 -11.69 -5.46
C MET A 53 1.21 -12.64 -4.30
N ARG A 54 2.19 -13.32 -3.68
CA ARG A 54 1.94 -14.13 -2.47
C ARG A 54 1.22 -13.36 -1.36
N LYS A 55 1.51 -12.05 -1.25
CA LYS A 55 0.85 -11.15 -0.29
C LYS A 55 -0.25 -10.33 -0.96
N ALA A 56 0.02 -9.78 -2.14
CA ALA A 56 -0.92 -8.90 -2.84
C ALA A 56 -2.17 -9.62 -3.38
N ARG A 57 -2.14 -10.96 -3.60
CA ARG A 57 -3.28 -11.71 -4.14
C ARG A 57 -4.58 -11.55 -3.35
N HIS A 58 -4.48 -11.31 -2.04
CA HIS A 58 -5.67 -11.06 -1.20
C HIS A 58 -6.44 -9.81 -1.60
N ASN A 59 -5.80 -8.87 -2.31
CA ASN A 59 -6.43 -7.66 -2.85
C ASN A 59 -7.30 -7.94 -4.08
N PHE A 60 -7.10 -9.07 -4.74
CA PHE A 60 -7.74 -9.39 -6.03
C PHE A 60 -8.77 -10.52 -5.90
N ARG A 61 -9.12 -10.93 -4.67
CA ARG A 61 -10.19 -11.91 -4.43
C ARG A 61 -11.56 -11.29 -4.71
N LEU A 62 -12.45 -12.06 -5.35
CA LEU A 62 -13.83 -11.67 -5.65
C LEU A 62 -14.68 -11.37 -4.40
N ASP A 63 -14.34 -11.97 -3.26
CA ASP A 63 -15.06 -11.76 -1.99
C ASP A 63 -14.70 -10.44 -1.28
N GLU A 64 -13.68 -9.73 -1.77
CA GLU A 64 -13.13 -8.48 -1.23
C GLU A 64 -12.74 -8.52 0.26
N VAL A 65 -12.66 -9.71 0.87
CA VAL A 65 -12.41 -9.86 2.32
C VAL A 65 -11.04 -9.29 2.68
N GLY A 66 -10.04 -9.51 1.82
CA GLY A 66 -8.69 -9.02 2.01
C GLY A 66 -8.59 -7.50 2.04
N ILE A 67 -9.25 -6.81 1.09
CA ILE A 67 -9.27 -5.34 1.06
C ILE A 67 -10.09 -4.77 2.20
N LYS A 68 -11.31 -5.30 2.47
CA LYS A 68 -12.15 -4.79 3.55
C LYS A 68 -11.45 -4.88 4.90
N ARG A 69 -10.67 -5.95 5.13
CA ARG A 69 -9.81 -6.08 6.31
C ARG A 69 -8.74 -4.99 6.36
N GLN A 70 -8.04 -4.72 5.26
CA GLN A 70 -6.99 -3.69 5.21
C GLN A 70 -7.54 -2.28 5.39
N LEU A 71 -8.66 -1.96 4.75
CA LEU A 71 -9.36 -0.68 4.93
C LEU A 71 -9.82 -0.48 6.38
N LYS A 72 -10.31 -1.53 7.03
CA LYS A 72 -10.64 -1.51 8.45
C LYS A 72 -9.41 -1.20 9.32
N ILE A 73 -8.24 -1.75 9.00
CA ILE A 73 -6.99 -1.45 9.71
C ILE A 73 -6.63 0.03 9.53
N VAL A 74 -6.66 0.57 8.30
CA VAL A 74 -6.43 2.01 8.03
C VAL A 74 -7.37 2.88 8.85
N SER A 75 -8.66 2.54 8.87
CA SER A 75 -9.69 3.20 9.69
C SER A 75 -9.35 3.18 11.18
N GLN A 76 -8.88 2.05 11.72
CA GLN A 76 -8.45 1.97 13.12
C GLN A 76 -7.21 2.81 13.42
N ILE A 77 -6.21 2.82 12.51
CA ILE A 77 -5.02 3.66 12.67
C ILE A 77 -5.44 5.14 12.77
N ILE A 78 -6.29 5.61 11.85
CA ILE A 78 -6.81 6.99 11.85
C ILE A 78 -7.59 7.27 13.13
N LYS A 79 -8.51 6.38 13.55
CA LYS A 79 -9.30 6.53 14.78
C LYS A 79 -8.42 6.68 16.03
N ARG A 80 -7.38 5.86 16.13
CA ARG A 80 -6.46 5.85 17.27
C ARG A 80 -5.57 7.10 17.29
N LYS A 81 -5.07 7.52 16.12
CA LYS A 81 -4.20 8.70 16.00
C LYS A 81 -4.96 10.01 16.17
N ASP A 82 -6.14 10.12 15.55
CA ASP A 82 -6.92 11.34 15.49
C ASP A 82 -8.43 11.07 15.51
N SER A 83 -8.97 11.00 16.74
CA SER A 83 -10.40 10.80 16.96
C SER A 83 -11.28 11.93 16.40
N HIS A 84 -10.74 13.15 16.23
CA HIS A 84 -11.51 14.28 15.69
C HIS A 84 -11.70 14.12 14.19
N LEU A 85 -10.62 13.81 13.45
CA LEU A 85 -10.70 13.46 12.04
C LEU A 85 -11.62 12.26 11.82
N TYR A 86 -11.48 11.20 12.62
CA TYR A 86 -12.33 10.02 12.49
C TYR A 86 -13.82 10.34 12.66
N ARG A 87 -14.20 11.13 13.66
CA ARG A 87 -15.60 11.56 13.84
C ARG A 87 -16.11 12.39 12.66
N HIS A 88 -15.25 13.20 12.04
CA HIS A 88 -15.61 13.91 10.80
C HIS A 88 -15.90 12.91 9.68
N LEU A 89 -15.02 11.92 9.47
CA LEU A 89 -15.26 10.86 8.48
C LEU A 89 -16.57 10.09 8.74
N GLN A 90 -16.91 9.80 10.00
CA GLN A 90 -18.19 9.16 10.35
C GLN A 90 -19.40 10.02 9.95
N LYS A 91 -19.34 11.34 10.15
CA LYS A 91 -20.43 12.25 9.72
C LYS A 91 -20.60 12.24 8.20
N LEU A 92 -19.52 11.99 7.47
CA LEU A 92 -19.49 11.91 6.02
C LEU A 92 -19.74 10.50 5.48
N GLN A 93 -20.01 9.51 6.34
CA GLN A 93 -20.14 8.09 5.99
C GLN A 93 -18.91 7.54 5.24
N ALA A 94 -17.73 8.03 5.61
CA ALA A 94 -16.45 7.71 4.99
C ALA A 94 -15.52 6.93 5.95
N GLU A 95 -15.99 6.52 7.13
CA GLU A 95 -15.19 5.87 8.16
C GLU A 95 -14.66 4.49 7.79
N ASP A 96 -15.23 3.85 6.78
CA ASP A 96 -14.74 2.59 6.22
C ASP A 96 -13.53 2.77 5.29
N CYS A 97 -13.15 4.02 5.01
CA CYS A 97 -12.00 4.40 4.22
C CYS A 97 -12.02 3.92 2.75
N PHE A 98 -13.18 3.64 2.14
CA PHE A 98 -13.21 3.28 0.71
C PHE A 98 -12.60 4.36 -0.22
N PHE A 99 -12.49 5.61 0.25
CA PHE A 99 -11.81 6.68 -0.49
C PHE A 99 -10.29 6.43 -0.73
N VAL A 100 -9.66 5.49 -0.02
CA VAL A 100 -8.27 5.03 -0.28
C VAL A 100 -8.20 3.62 -0.88
N TYR A 101 -9.32 3.04 -1.34
CA TYR A 101 -9.38 1.69 -1.92
C TYR A 101 -8.28 1.45 -2.95
N ARG A 102 -8.10 2.40 -3.87
CA ARG A 102 -7.10 2.33 -4.95
C ARG A 102 -5.67 2.21 -4.43
N MET A 103 -5.30 2.98 -3.40
CA MET A 103 -3.97 2.92 -2.79
C MET A 103 -3.68 1.55 -2.19
N VAL A 104 -4.69 0.89 -1.60
CA VAL A 104 -4.56 -0.46 -1.05
C VAL A 104 -4.39 -1.47 -2.18
N VAL A 105 -5.30 -1.47 -3.15
CA VAL A 105 -5.36 -2.51 -4.20
C VAL A 105 -4.06 -2.60 -4.98
N VAL A 106 -3.55 -1.45 -5.42
CA VAL A 106 -2.35 -1.36 -6.26
C VAL A 106 -1.15 -0.78 -5.51
N LEU A 107 -1.15 -0.84 -4.18
CA LEU A 107 0.00 -0.55 -3.31
C LEU A 107 0.66 0.80 -3.65
N PHE A 108 -0.14 1.87 -3.64
CA PHE A 108 0.23 3.26 -3.99
C PHE A 108 0.71 3.51 -5.43
N ARG A 109 0.71 2.50 -6.31
CA ARG A 109 1.26 2.65 -7.66
C ARG A 109 0.67 3.82 -8.43
N ARG A 110 -0.61 4.16 -8.22
CA ARG A 110 -1.27 5.23 -8.97
C ARG A 110 -1.10 6.63 -8.35
N GLU A 111 -0.54 6.70 -7.15
CA GLU A 111 -0.31 7.93 -6.41
C GLU A 111 1.16 8.37 -6.47
N LEU A 112 2.07 7.44 -6.75
CA LEU A 112 3.52 7.67 -6.77
C LEU A 112 4.10 7.67 -8.18
N THR A 113 5.23 8.38 -8.35
CA THR A 113 6.06 8.20 -9.56
C THR A 113 6.65 6.79 -9.58
N PHE A 114 7.28 6.42 -10.70
CA PHE A 114 7.94 5.13 -10.82
C PHE A 114 9.03 4.94 -9.74
N GLU A 115 9.90 5.93 -9.60
CA GLU A 115 11.04 5.93 -8.67
C GLU A 115 10.56 5.85 -7.22
N GLN A 116 9.52 6.61 -6.90
CA GLN A 116 8.89 6.59 -5.58
C GLN A 116 8.21 5.26 -5.28
N THR A 117 7.58 4.63 -6.28
CA THR A 117 6.96 3.30 -6.13
C THR A 117 8.02 2.26 -5.79
N VAL A 118 9.12 2.22 -6.55
CA VAL A 118 10.22 1.27 -6.31
C VAL A 118 10.80 1.49 -4.91
N CYS A 119 11.09 2.73 -4.53
CA CYS A 119 11.59 3.07 -3.20
C CYS A 119 10.67 2.58 -2.07
N LEU A 120 9.37 2.89 -2.16
CA LEU A 120 8.39 2.46 -1.16
C LEU A 120 8.35 0.92 -1.04
N TRP A 121 8.33 0.22 -2.18
CA TRP A 121 8.24 -1.25 -2.20
C TRP A 121 9.53 -1.90 -1.67
N GLU A 122 10.70 -1.36 -1.96
CA GLU A 122 11.98 -1.83 -1.41
C GLU A 122 11.99 -1.74 0.12
N VAL A 123 11.53 -0.63 0.70
CA VAL A 123 11.41 -0.48 2.15
C VAL A 123 10.44 -1.51 2.74
N MET A 124 9.28 -1.71 2.11
CA MET A 124 8.31 -2.72 2.54
C MET A 124 8.87 -4.15 2.46
N TRP A 125 9.65 -4.48 1.43
CA TRP A 125 10.28 -5.80 1.29
C TRP A 125 11.45 -5.98 2.27
N ALA A 126 12.19 -4.92 2.58
CA ALA A 126 13.23 -4.93 3.60
C ALA A 126 12.65 -5.21 4.99
N ASP A 127 11.51 -4.60 5.33
CA ASP A 127 10.76 -4.89 6.56
C ASP A 127 10.37 -6.37 6.65
N GLN A 128 9.80 -6.92 5.57
CA GLN A 128 9.43 -8.34 5.50
C GLN A 128 10.65 -9.27 5.62
N ALA A 129 11.79 -8.90 5.03
CA ALA A 129 13.04 -9.63 5.17
C ALA A 129 13.55 -9.59 6.62
N ALA A 130 13.49 -8.43 7.27
CA ALA A 130 13.89 -8.24 8.66
C ALA A 130 13.03 -9.05 9.64
N ILE A 131 11.71 -9.13 9.40
CA ILE A 131 10.79 -10.00 10.16
C ILE A 131 11.18 -11.47 10.00
N ARG A 132 11.39 -11.94 8.76
CA ARG A 132 11.78 -13.33 8.47
C ARG A 132 13.12 -13.70 9.10
N ALA A 133 14.07 -12.76 9.12
CA ALA A 133 15.36 -12.92 9.76
C ALA A 133 15.31 -12.76 11.30
N GLY A 134 14.16 -12.43 11.88
CA GLY A 134 14.01 -12.26 13.33
C GLY A 134 14.71 -11.03 13.92
N ILE A 135 15.09 -10.06 13.08
CA ILE A 135 15.90 -8.90 13.49
C ILE A 135 15.20 -8.07 14.58
N GLY A 136 13.89 -7.85 14.45
CA GLY A 136 13.08 -7.10 15.42
C GLY A 136 12.93 -7.74 16.81
N ARG A 137 13.32 -9.02 16.96
CA ARG A 137 13.30 -9.73 18.25
C ARG A 137 14.59 -9.56 19.05
N THR A 138 15.66 -9.07 18.42
CA THR A 138 16.95 -8.88 19.07
C THR A 138 17.02 -7.52 19.78
N THR A 139 17.63 -7.47 20.97
CA THR A 139 17.84 -6.22 21.73
C THR A 139 18.58 -5.16 20.90
N TRP A 140 19.55 -5.60 20.07
CA TRP A 140 20.30 -4.73 19.16
C TRP A 140 19.49 -4.23 17.97
N GLY A 141 18.57 -5.05 17.44
CA GLY A 141 17.62 -4.62 16.41
C GLY A 141 16.71 -3.51 16.90
N LYS A 142 16.19 -3.63 18.14
CA LYS A 142 15.35 -2.60 18.77
C LYS A 142 16.07 -1.27 19.02
N ILE A 143 17.39 -1.29 19.17
CA ILE A 143 18.21 -0.08 19.40
C ILE A 143 18.59 0.61 18.09
N ARG A 144 18.78 -0.14 16.99
CA ARG A 144 19.19 0.43 15.69
C ARG A 144 18.02 0.82 14.78
N LEU A 145 16.86 0.21 14.94
CA LEU A 145 15.69 0.47 14.09
C LEU A 145 14.85 1.60 14.70
N HIS A 146 14.55 2.62 13.89
CA HIS A 146 13.72 3.74 14.32
C HIS A 146 12.26 3.31 14.60
N ALA A 147 11.79 2.29 13.88
CA ALA A 147 10.51 1.61 14.08
C ALA A 147 10.66 0.08 13.96
N PRO A 148 9.86 -0.72 14.68
CA PRO A 148 9.89 -2.17 14.51
C PRO A 148 9.40 -2.57 13.11
N PRO A 149 10.03 -3.55 12.45
CA PRO A 149 9.57 -4.04 11.15
C PRO A 149 8.13 -4.56 11.24
N THR A 150 7.30 -4.21 10.26
CA THR A 150 5.88 -4.59 10.24
C THR A 150 5.44 -5.13 8.89
N ASP A 151 4.54 -6.11 8.91
CA ASP A 151 3.90 -6.61 7.68
C ASP A 151 2.91 -5.59 7.10
N ASP A 152 2.46 -4.61 7.89
CA ASP A 152 1.38 -3.70 7.52
C ASP A 152 1.88 -2.28 7.18
N LEU A 153 3.18 -2.08 6.91
CA LEU A 153 3.78 -0.75 6.69
C LEU A 153 3.02 0.09 5.64
N LEU A 154 2.55 -0.56 4.57
CA LEU A 154 1.70 0.08 3.55
C LEU A 154 0.46 0.75 4.15
N LEU A 155 -0.22 0.08 5.08
CA LEU A 155 -1.46 0.57 5.69
C LEU A 155 -1.19 1.75 6.61
N TYR A 156 -0.03 1.76 7.29
CA TYR A 156 0.45 2.90 8.05
C TYR A 156 0.78 4.08 7.14
N ALA A 157 1.43 3.85 6.01
CA ALA A 157 1.68 4.88 5.00
C ALA A 157 0.37 5.44 4.42
N ILE A 158 -0.63 4.59 4.12
CA ILE A 158 -1.95 5.06 3.68
C ILE A 158 -2.62 5.92 4.75
N ALA A 159 -2.61 5.50 6.01
CA ALA A 159 -3.14 6.29 7.11
C ALA A 159 -2.39 7.63 7.28
N ALA A 160 -1.06 7.61 7.19
CA ALA A 160 -0.23 8.82 7.23
C ALA A 160 -0.59 9.79 6.11
N CYS A 161 -0.78 9.30 4.88
CA CYS A 161 -1.19 10.11 3.73
C CYS A 161 -2.53 10.85 3.98
N VAL A 162 -3.49 10.18 4.63
CA VAL A 162 -4.78 10.78 5.02
C VAL A 162 -4.58 11.79 6.15
N LEU A 163 -3.77 11.48 7.15
CA LEU A 163 -3.49 12.34 8.30
C LEU A 163 -2.74 13.63 7.89
N GLN A 164 -1.82 13.57 6.93
CA GLN A 164 -1.18 14.76 6.35
C GLN A 164 -2.19 15.75 5.76
N ARG A 165 -3.34 15.25 5.29
CA ARG A 165 -4.45 16.04 4.70
C ARG A 165 -5.55 16.37 5.68
N ARG A 166 -5.38 16.03 6.97
CA ARG A 166 -6.36 16.29 8.05
C ARG A 166 -7.02 17.67 7.94
N LYS A 167 -6.20 18.73 7.84
CA LYS A 167 -6.70 20.11 7.82
C LYS A 167 -7.62 20.33 6.62
N LEU A 168 -7.19 19.91 5.44
CA LEU A 168 -7.96 20.03 4.20
C LEU A 168 -9.28 19.25 4.28
N ILE A 169 -9.22 18.01 4.77
CA ILE A 169 -10.39 17.13 4.90
C ILE A 169 -11.44 17.72 5.85
N ILE A 170 -11.02 18.26 6.99
CA ILE A 170 -11.93 18.83 8.00
C ILE A 170 -12.50 20.17 7.54
N GLU A 171 -11.66 21.04 6.96
CA GLU A 171 -12.06 22.42 6.68
C GLU A 171 -12.75 22.59 5.32
N LYS A 172 -12.47 21.72 4.33
CA LYS A 172 -12.95 21.91 2.96
C LYS A 172 -13.90 20.83 2.44
N TYR A 173 -13.83 19.60 2.95
CA TYR A 173 -14.64 18.50 2.39
C TYR A 173 -15.85 18.19 3.26
N SER A 174 -16.97 18.03 2.57
CA SER A 174 -18.32 17.84 3.10
C SER A 174 -18.96 16.54 2.64
N SER A 175 -18.25 15.72 1.86
CA SER A 175 -18.71 14.43 1.36
C SER A 175 -17.54 13.45 1.14
N MET A 176 -17.85 12.14 1.13
CA MET A 176 -16.89 11.10 0.77
C MET A 176 -16.32 11.29 -0.65
N ASP A 177 -17.14 11.72 -1.61
CA ASP A 177 -16.72 11.90 -3.00
C ASP A 177 -15.64 12.97 -3.17
N GLU A 178 -15.69 14.05 -2.36
CA GLU A 178 -14.65 15.08 -2.37
C GLU A 178 -13.31 14.55 -1.85
N ILE A 179 -13.34 13.74 -0.79
CA ILE A 179 -12.16 13.09 -0.22
C ILE A 179 -11.57 12.10 -1.23
N LEU A 180 -12.42 11.31 -1.89
CA LEU A 180 -12.01 10.38 -2.93
C LEU A 180 -11.38 11.10 -4.13
N ARG A 181 -11.96 12.22 -4.58
CA ARG A 181 -11.38 13.05 -5.66
C ARG A 181 -10.01 13.58 -5.29
N GLU A 182 -9.86 14.13 -4.09
CA GLU A 182 -8.57 14.59 -3.57
C GLU A 182 -7.53 13.47 -3.57
N CYS A 183 -7.90 12.30 -3.04
CA CYS A 183 -7.04 11.13 -2.99
C CYS A 183 -6.61 10.67 -4.40
N ASN A 184 -7.52 10.70 -5.36
CA ASN A 184 -7.22 10.31 -6.73
C ASN A 184 -6.32 11.31 -7.47
N SER A 185 -6.35 12.60 -7.08
CA SER A 185 -5.51 13.65 -7.68
C SER A 185 -4.07 13.71 -7.15
N MET A 186 -3.69 12.87 -6.17
CA MET A 186 -2.37 12.93 -5.52
C MET A 186 -1.20 12.40 -6.38
N ALA A 187 -1.47 11.90 -7.59
CA ALA A 187 -0.46 11.29 -8.45
C ALA A 187 0.77 12.20 -8.65
N GLY A 188 1.93 11.76 -8.16
CA GLY A 188 3.19 12.49 -8.29
C GLY A 188 3.34 13.71 -7.37
N GLN A 189 2.44 13.89 -6.40
CA GLN A 189 2.46 15.02 -5.45
C GLN A 189 2.91 14.63 -4.04
N LEU A 190 3.17 13.34 -3.81
CA LEU A 190 3.59 12.83 -2.51
C LEU A 190 5.11 12.92 -2.35
N ASP A 191 5.56 13.26 -1.15
CA ASP A 191 6.94 13.07 -0.72
C ASP A 191 7.04 11.71 -0.03
N VAL A 192 7.69 10.75 -0.69
CA VAL A 192 7.78 9.36 -0.22
C VAL A 192 8.55 9.23 1.09
N TRP A 193 9.59 10.05 1.31
CA TRP A 193 10.41 9.97 2.52
C TRP A 193 9.65 10.50 3.72
N ARG A 194 9.01 11.66 3.56
CA ARG A 194 8.12 12.19 4.59
C ARG A 194 6.97 11.25 4.91
N LEU A 195 6.40 10.60 3.89
CA LEU A 195 5.35 9.60 4.06
C LEU A 195 5.82 8.40 4.87
N LEU A 196 7.03 7.89 4.59
CA LEU A 196 7.63 6.79 5.32
C LEU A 196 7.97 7.16 6.77
N ASP A 197 8.49 8.36 7.02
CA ASP A 197 8.75 8.85 8.38
C ASP A 197 7.46 8.91 9.20
N ASP A 198 6.41 9.53 8.65
CA ASP A 198 5.10 9.59 9.31
C ASP A 198 4.51 8.17 9.53
N ALA A 199 4.72 7.24 8.59
CA ALA A 199 4.27 5.86 8.72
C ALA A 199 5.00 5.12 9.86
N HIS A 200 6.33 5.24 9.93
CA HIS A 200 7.15 4.66 10.99
C HIS A 200 6.79 5.22 12.37
N ASP A 201 6.52 6.54 12.46
CA ASP A 201 6.02 7.15 13.68
C ASP A 201 4.68 6.53 14.13
N LEU A 202 3.77 6.27 13.19
CA LEU A 202 2.52 5.57 13.53
C LEU A 202 2.76 4.14 13.99
N VAL A 203 3.69 3.41 13.35
CA VAL A 203 4.07 2.05 13.77
C VAL A 203 4.60 2.07 15.21
N VAL A 204 5.57 2.92 15.53
CA VAL A 204 6.15 3.03 16.89
C VAL A 204 5.07 3.30 17.94
N ASN A 205 4.12 4.17 17.62
CA ASN A 205 3.15 4.63 18.62
C ASN A 205 1.91 3.73 18.76
N LEU A 206 1.56 2.99 17.71
CA LEU A 206 0.25 2.33 17.59
C LEU A 206 0.32 0.83 17.31
N HIS A 207 1.45 0.26 16.87
CA HIS A 207 1.51 -1.13 16.40
C HIS A 207 0.96 -2.14 17.42
N ASP A 208 1.31 -2.01 18.70
CA ASP A 208 0.85 -2.92 19.76
C ASP A 208 -0.58 -2.60 20.28
N LYS A 209 -1.26 -1.59 19.72
CA LYS A 209 -2.55 -1.05 20.22
C LYS A 209 -3.72 -1.24 19.26
N ILE A 210 -3.48 -1.85 18.10
CA ILE A 210 -4.44 -2.09 17.01
C ILE A 210 -4.65 -3.58 16.86
#